data_AF-A0A0J8S6W9-F1
#
_entry.id   AF-A0A0J8S6W9-F1
#
_cell.length_a   1.000
_cell.length_b   1.000
_cell.length_c   1.000
_cell.angle_alpha   90.00
_cell.angle_beta   90.00
_cell.angle_gamma   90.00
#
_symmetry.space_group_name_H-M   'P 1'
#
loop_
_entity.id
_entity.type
_entity.pdbx_description
1 polymer ?
#
loop_
_entity_poly.entity_id
_entity_poly.type
_entity_poly.pdbx_seq_one_letter_code
_entity_poly.pdbx_strand_id
1 'polypeptide(L)'
;MFPAAARGRLVALGRASLPRPARTPVITMAARRANSSVPAGYTEDLSKGRMLRFEDSLPQLPVPTLEETGKKYLKSLHPLLSAEEFKRSQKAVEAFVKPGGEGETLQKRLLAKAADPKVQNWLYDWWNHAAYLGYRDPVVPYVSYFYSYRDDRNRRDPAKRAAAITTSQQFEKILKNAERVPAVGALTSENRDFWTAARKKLLAADPANADALKTIESASFVVCLDDTAPVTLEERAHVYWHGDGANRWFDKPLTFIVNDNGTAGFLGEHSMMDGTPTHRLNDYVNNLIFNNRLDYSKPSVRSNLPEPQPVNFNLDSAVLEDITTAQKDFASVIGKHELRVQAFQAYGKGLIKKFKCSPDAYVQMLIQLAYFKMYGKNRPTYESASTRKFKQGRTETTRTVSDDSVAFCKAHCDPAVPREETAKLFRAALAAHTKYIADASIGKGVDRHLFGLKQLIQKGEKVPALYEDPAYGYSGSWYLSTSQLSSEYFNGYGWSQVIDDGFGIAYMINENSLQFNIVCKKLGADRMSFYLNEAACEVRDLLMPDLLAQQEKAKL
;
A
#
# COMPACT_ATOMS: atom_id res chain seq x y z
N MET A 1 25.18 -74.88 10.37
CA MET A 1 26.34 -75.18 9.50
C MET A 1 26.95 -73.85 9.06
N PHE A 2 28.28 -73.75 9.20
CA PHE A 2 29.26 -72.71 8.81
C PHE A 2 29.10 -72.10 7.38
N PRO A 3 29.89 -71.08 6.95
CA PRO A 3 30.67 -70.04 7.65
C PRO A 3 30.62 -68.63 6.99
N ALA A 4 31.47 -67.74 7.52
CA ALA A 4 31.80 -66.38 7.12
C ALA A 4 32.68 -66.20 5.86
N ALA A 5 32.69 -64.94 5.38
CA ALA A 5 33.76 -64.17 4.75
C ALA A 5 34.24 -64.49 3.31
N ALA A 6 34.13 -63.48 2.43
CA ALA A 6 35.15 -63.16 1.43
C ALA A 6 35.10 -61.68 1.02
N ARG A 7 36.26 -61.03 1.08
CA ARG A 7 36.56 -59.64 0.69
C ARG A 7 36.53 -59.49 -0.84
N GLY A 8 35.87 -58.44 -1.33
CA GLY A 8 35.96 -57.96 -2.71
C GLY A 8 36.54 -56.54 -2.77
N ARG A 9 37.59 -56.36 -3.59
CA ARG A 9 38.44 -55.17 -3.74
C ARG A 9 37.67 -53.89 -4.07
N LEU A 10 37.94 -52.80 -3.34
CA LEU A 10 37.68 -51.43 -3.81
C LEU A 10 38.69 -51.08 -4.92
N VAL A 11 38.20 -50.89 -6.13
CA VAL A 11 38.95 -50.24 -7.21
C VAL A 11 38.76 -48.73 -7.06
N ALA A 12 39.87 -48.02 -6.90
CA ALA A 12 39.90 -46.56 -6.89
C ALA A 12 39.57 -46.04 -8.31
N LEU A 13 38.37 -45.49 -8.50
CA LEU A 13 38.05 -44.63 -9.63
C LEU A 13 38.40 -43.20 -9.24
N GLY A 14 39.36 -42.63 -9.96
CA GLY A 14 39.88 -41.28 -9.75
C GLY A 14 38.78 -40.22 -9.76
N ARG A 15 38.91 -39.25 -8.85
CA ARG A 15 38.09 -38.04 -8.85
C ARG A 15 38.29 -37.28 -10.16
N ALA A 16 37.33 -37.40 -11.08
CA ALA A 16 37.16 -36.39 -12.12
C ALA A 16 36.74 -35.09 -11.43
N SER A 17 37.63 -34.10 -11.48
CA SER A 17 37.36 -32.73 -11.06
C SER A 17 36.23 -32.14 -11.91
N LEU A 18 35.05 -31.98 -11.33
CA LEU A 18 33.99 -31.16 -11.92
C LEU A 18 34.52 -29.72 -12.10
N PRO A 19 34.31 -29.09 -13.26
CA PRO A 19 34.72 -27.70 -13.45
C PRO A 19 33.92 -26.82 -12.49
N ARG A 20 34.63 -25.94 -11.77
CA ARG A 20 34.02 -24.92 -10.91
C ARG A 20 33.00 -24.12 -11.74
N PRO A 21 31.82 -23.80 -11.19
CA PRO A 21 30.92 -22.87 -11.86
C PRO A 21 31.65 -21.55 -12.05
N ALA A 22 31.62 -21.03 -13.28
CA ALA A 22 32.19 -19.74 -13.61
C ALA A 22 31.63 -18.70 -12.63
N ARG A 23 32.53 -17.95 -11.98
CA ARG A 23 32.14 -16.83 -11.13
C ARG A 23 31.26 -15.91 -11.96
N THR A 24 30.00 -15.76 -11.57
CA THR A 24 29.13 -14.69 -12.04
C THR A 24 29.91 -13.39 -11.93
N PRO A 25 29.97 -12.55 -12.98
CA PRO A 25 30.70 -11.31 -12.89
C PRO A 25 30.14 -10.52 -11.71
N VAL A 26 31.03 -10.16 -10.78
CA VAL A 26 30.77 -9.14 -9.79
C VAL A 26 30.25 -7.95 -10.58
N ILE A 27 29.00 -7.56 -10.34
CA ILE A 27 28.48 -6.29 -10.82
C ILE A 27 29.36 -5.25 -10.15
N THR A 28 30.40 -4.83 -10.87
CA THR A 28 31.22 -3.68 -10.52
C THR A 28 30.26 -2.53 -10.33
N MET A 29 30.37 -1.86 -9.18
CA MET A 29 29.63 -0.63 -8.94
C MET A 29 29.76 0.23 -10.19
N ALA A 30 28.62 0.56 -10.78
CA ALA A 30 28.53 1.39 -11.97
C ALA A 30 29.51 2.56 -11.82
N ALA A 31 30.35 2.73 -12.85
CA ALA A 31 31.23 3.88 -12.97
C ALA A 31 30.47 5.14 -12.53
N ARG A 32 31.08 5.94 -11.63
CA ARG A 32 30.55 7.23 -11.22
C ARG A 32 30.16 8.01 -12.48
N ARG A 33 28.86 8.12 -12.74
CA ARG A 33 28.34 8.98 -13.81
C ARG A 33 28.66 10.42 -13.40
N ALA A 34 29.70 10.99 -13.99
CA ALA A 34 29.91 12.42 -14.05
C ALA A 34 28.89 13.00 -15.02
N ASN A 35 27.69 13.28 -14.53
CA ASN A 35 26.70 14.19 -15.09
C ASN A 35 25.68 14.39 -13.98
N SER A 36 25.71 15.55 -13.33
CA SER A 36 24.65 15.95 -12.40
C SER A 36 23.36 16.11 -13.21
N SER A 37 22.56 15.05 -13.28
CA SER A 37 21.28 15.00 -14.00
C SER A 37 20.15 15.54 -13.13
N VAL A 38 20.38 16.65 -12.44
CA VAL A 38 19.38 17.25 -11.55
C VAL A 38 18.25 17.78 -12.44
N PRO A 39 17.00 17.30 -12.28
CA PRO A 39 15.88 17.77 -13.11
C PRO A 39 15.70 19.28 -13.00
N ALA A 40 15.21 19.91 -14.07
CA ALA A 40 14.96 21.35 -14.07
C ALA A 40 14.08 21.76 -12.87
N GLY A 41 14.49 22.80 -12.14
CA GLY A 41 13.84 23.28 -10.92
C GLY A 41 14.39 22.71 -9.61
N TYR A 42 15.24 21.69 -9.67
CA TYR A 42 15.91 21.14 -8.49
C TYR A 42 17.32 21.73 -8.37
N THR A 43 17.75 21.95 -7.13
CA THR A 43 19.09 22.41 -6.75
C THR A 43 19.63 21.46 -5.69
N GLU A 44 20.86 20.98 -5.90
CA GLU A 44 21.56 20.10 -4.97
C GLU A 44 22.30 20.94 -3.90
N ASP A 45 21.85 20.87 -2.66
CA ASP A 45 22.54 21.47 -1.51
C ASP A 45 23.44 20.42 -0.85
N LEU A 46 24.72 20.43 -1.23
CA LEU A 46 25.74 19.51 -0.71
C LEU A 46 26.07 19.75 0.77
N SER A 47 25.66 20.88 1.37
CA SER A 47 25.80 21.10 2.81
C SER A 47 24.85 20.21 3.62
N LYS A 48 23.77 19.72 2.99
CA LYS A 48 22.83 18.76 3.57
C LYS A 48 23.27 17.33 3.29
N GLY A 49 22.97 16.43 4.22
CA GLY A 49 23.20 15.00 4.03
C GLY A 49 22.49 14.46 2.77
N ARG A 50 23.02 13.35 2.21
CA ARG A 50 22.53 12.77 0.94
C ARG A 50 21.02 12.59 0.83
N MET A 51 20.34 12.38 1.96
CA MET A 51 18.89 12.21 2.05
C MET A 51 18.11 13.51 1.81
N LEU A 52 18.62 14.65 2.26
CA LEU A 52 17.86 15.92 2.35
C LEU A 52 18.36 17.00 1.38
N ARG A 53 19.42 16.73 0.61
CA ARG A 53 20.07 17.69 -0.30
C ARG A 53 19.23 18.26 -1.44
N PHE A 54 18.03 17.75 -1.67
CA PHE A 54 17.09 18.29 -2.68
C PHE A 54 15.82 18.87 -2.06
N GLU A 55 15.68 18.77 -0.74
CA GLU A 55 14.42 19.04 -0.05
C GLU A 55 14.01 20.52 -0.18
N ASP A 56 14.95 21.45 -0.12
CA ASP A 56 14.69 22.90 -0.20
C ASP A 56 14.35 23.37 -1.61
N SER A 57 14.76 22.63 -2.63
CA SER A 57 14.51 22.97 -4.04
C SER A 57 13.28 22.27 -4.62
N LEU A 58 12.56 21.47 -3.82
CA LEU A 58 11.30 20.88 -4.27
C LEU A 58 10.28 21.97 -4.61
N PRO A 59 9.63 21.91 -5.79
CA PRO A 59 8.56 22.84 -6.12
C PRO A 59 7.37 22.68 -5.17
N GLN A 60 6.62 23.77 -4.97
CA GLN A 60 5.34 23.69 -4.25
C GLN A 60 4.31 22.92 -5.08
N LEU A 61 3.34 22.28 -4.40
CA LEU A 61 2.22 21.61 -5.05
C LEU A 61 1.37 22.65 -5.81
N PRO A 62 1.15 22.51 -7.12
CA PRO A 62 0.37 23.49 -7.88
C PRO A 62 -1.10 23.48 -7.48
N VAL A 63 -1.79 24.57 -7.80
CA VAL A 63 -3.26 24.67 -7.74
C VAL A 63 -3.78 24.63 -9.18
N PRO A 64 -4.52 23.59 -9.59
CA PRO A 64 -5.13 23.55 -10.93
C PRO A 64 -6.12 24.70 -11.15
N THR A 65 -6.42 25.00 -12.41
CA THR A 65 -7.50 25.94 -12.71
C THR A 65 -8.87 25.29 -12.48
N LEU A 66 -9.90 26.12 -12.22
CA LEU A 66 -11.29 25.65 -12.14
C LEU A 66 -11.74 25.00 -13.45
N GLU A 67 -11.35 25.56 -14.60
CA GLU A 67 -11.71 25.04 -15.92
C GLU A 67 -11.12 23.65 -16.17
N GLU A 68 -9.82 23.46 -15.95
CA GLU A 68 -9.16 22.15 -16.07
C GLU A 68 -9.84 21.11 -15.16
N THR A 69 -10.16 21.52 -13.93
CA THR A 69 -10.78 20.67 -12.91
C THR A 69 -12.21 20.29 -13.29
N GLY A 70 -13.04 21.25 -13.68
CA GLY A 70 -14.43 21.03 -14.06
C GLY A 70 -14.55 20.12 -15.29
N LYS A 71 -13.76 20.38 -16.33
CA LYS A 71 -13.72 19.55 -17.54
C LYS A 71 -13.33 18.10 -17.22
N LYS A 72 -12.30 17.92 -16.39
CA LYS A 72 -11.83 16.58 -16.00
C LYS A 72 -12.82 15.86 -15.09
N TYR A 73 -13.44 16.60 -14.16
CA TYR A 73 -14.43 16.06 -13.24
C TYR A 73 -15.65 15.55 -14.01
N LEU A 74 -16.21 16.35 -14.94
CA LEU A 74 -17.29 15.89 -15.82
C LEU A 74 -16.90 14.66 -16.63
N LYS A 75 -15.69 14.63 -17.22
CA LYS A 75 -15.21 13.42 -17.92
C LYS A 75 -15.19 12.19 -17.01
N SER A 76 -14.86 12.34 -15.73
CA SER A 76 -14.86 11.24 -14.76
C SER A 76 -16.27 10.83 -14.28
N LEU A 77 -17.27 11.70 -14.40
CA LEU A 77 -18.67 11.41 -14.05
C LEU A 77 -19.43 10.72 -15.18
N HIS A 78 -19.13 11.07 -16.43
CA HIS A 78 -19.86 10.56 -17.61
C HIS A 78 -20.04 9.03 -17.63
N PRO A 79 -19.02 8.18 -17.38
CA PRO A 79 -19.19 6.73 -17.40
C PRO A 79 -19.99 6.16 -16.22
N LEU A 80 -20.26 6.97 -15.19
CA LEU A 80 -20.86 6.55 -13.92
C LEU A 80 -22.34 6.90 -13.78
N LEU A 81 -22.86 7.78 -14.65
CA LEU A 81 -24.16 8.42 -14.50
C LEU A 81 -25.08 8.11 -15.69
N SER A 82 -26.39 8.17 -15.46
CA SER A 82 -27.37 8.30 -16.54
C SER A 82 -27.23 9.65 -17.26
N ALA A 83 -27.85 9.79 -18.43
CA ALA A 83 -27.85 11.03 -19.19
C ALA A 83 -28.48 12.19 -18.41
N GLU A 84 -29.56 11.93 -17.67
CA GLU A 84 -30.27 12.91 -16.84
C GLU A 84 -29.41 13.37 -15.65
N GLU A 85 -28.78 12.43 -14.95
CA GLU A 85 -27.87 12.72 -13.85
C GLU A 85 -26.65 13.51 -14.33
N PHE A 86 -26.05 13.09 -15.45
CA PHE A 86 -24.91 13.79 -16.04
C PHE A 86 -25.27 15.23 -16.42
N LYS A 87 -26.43 15.46 -17.04
CA LYS A 87 -26.91 16.80 -17.39
C LYS A 87 -27.13 17.68 -16.16
N ARG A 88 -27.59 17.12 -15.04
CA ARG A 88 -27.69 17.82 -13.76
C ARG A 88 -26.31 18.21 -13.24
N SER A 89 -25.38 17.27 -13.20
CA SER A 89 -23.99 17.50 -12.76
C SER A 89 -23.28 18.52 -13.64
N GLN A 90 -23.49 18.46 -14.96
CA GLN A 90 -22.96 19.43 -15.92
C GLN A 90 -23.37 20.85 -15.57
N LYS A 91 -24.67 21.09 -15.32
CA LYS A 91 -25.16 22.41 -14.91
C LYS A 91 -24.50 22.91 -13.62
N ALA A 92 -24.35 22.03 -12.62
CA ALA A 92 -23.72 22.38 -11.35
C ALA A 92 -22.23 22.74 -11.53
N VAL A 93 -21.49 21.97 -12.32
CA VAL A 93 -20.08 22.23 -12.62
C VAL A 93 -19.92 23.52 -13.43
N GLU A 94 -20.74 23.75 -14.46
CA GLU A 94 -20.70 24.97 -15.27
C GLU A 94 -21.01 26.21 -14.43
N ALA A 95 -22.00 26.14 -13.54
CA ALA A 95 -22.32 27.22 -12.60
C ALA A 95 -21.18 27.50 -11.60
N PHE A 96 -20.45 26.46 -11.19
CA PHE A 96 -19.32 26.57 -10.28
C PHE A 96 -18.08 27.20 -10.96
N VAL A 97 -17.80 26.82 -12.21
CA VAL A 97 -16.56 27.17 -12.93
C VAL A 97 -16.65 28.47 -13.71
N LYS A 98 -17.85 28.90 -14.15
CA LYS A 98 -18.01 30.12 -14.95
C LYS A 98 -17.44 31.36 -14.25
N PRO A 99 -17.00 32.40 -15.00
CA PRO A 99 -16.65 33.69 -14.42
C PRO A 99 -17.80 34.25 -13.57
N GLY A 100 -17.50 34.75 -12.37
CA GLY A 100 -18.49 35.16 -11.36
C GLY A 100 -19.24 34.01 -10.68
N GLY A 101 -18.86 32.75 -10.95
CA GLY A 101 -19.45 31.56 -10.36
C GLY A 101 -18.99 31.30 -8.93
N GLU A 102 -19.65 30.33 -8.27
CA GLU A 102 -19.43 30.00 -6.85
C GLU A 102 -17.98 29.56 -6.57
N GLY A 103 -17.32 28.93 -7.54
CA GLY A 103 -15.94 28.46 -7.41
C GLY A 103 -14.88 29.56 -7.49
N GLU A 104 -15.16 30.69 -8.14
CA GLU A 104 -14.15 31.74 -8.38
C GLU A 104 -13.61 32.32 -7.07
N THR A 105 -14.50 32.59 -6.11
CA THR A 105 -14.12 33.09 -4.79
C THR A 105 -13.25 32.07 -4.03
N LEU A 106 -13.61 30.79 -4.09
CA LEU A 106 -12.86 29.71 -3.44
C LEU A 106 -11.48 29.53 -4.10
N GLN A 107 -11.41 29.63 -5.44
CA GLN A 107 -10.16 29.58 -6.18
C GLN A 107 -9.22 30.73 -5.78
N LYS A 108 -9.74 31.96 -5.68
CA LYS A 108 -8.94 33.12 -5.24
C LYS A 108 -8.38 32.91 -3.84
N ARG A 109 -9.19 32.39 -2.91
CA ARG A 109 -8.74 32.05 -1.56
C ARG A 109 -7.67 30.96 -1.55
N LEU A 110 -7.83 29.92 -2.38
CA LEU A 110 -6.87 28.83 -2.46
C LEU A 110 -5.53 29.29 -3.04
N LEU A 111 -5.57 30.09 -4.10
CA LEU A 111 -4.37 30.71 -4.68
C LEU A 111 -3.68 31.63 -3.68
N ALA A 112 -4.43 32.44 -2.93
CA ALA A 112 -3.87 33.28 -1.87
C ALA A 112 -3.19 32.45 -0.77
N LYS A 113 -3.81 31.33 -0.35
CA LYS A 113 -3.21 30.38 0.60
C LYS A 113 -1.94 29.74 0.03
N ALA A 114 -1.94 29.34 -1.23
CA ALA A 114 -0.78 28.72 -1.87
C ALA A 114 0.38 29.72 -2.07
N ALA A 115 0.07 31.01 -2.24
CA ALA A 115 1.06 32.07 -2.38
C ALA A 115 1.63 32.58 -1.04
N ASP A 116 1.03 32.21 0.10
CA ASP A 116 1.55 32.60 1.41
C ASP A 116 2.91 31.93 1.68
N PRO A 117 4.00 32.68 1.92
CA PRO A 117 5.33 32.11 2.15
C PRO A 117 5.42 31.20 3.39
N LYS A 118 4.46 31.28 4.31
CA LYS A 118 4.35 30.38 5.48
C LYS A 118 3.75 29.03 5.11
N VAL A 119 3.11 28.91 3.95
CA VAL A 119 2.46 27.68 3.48
C VAL A 119 3.40 26.97 2.51
N GLN A 120 3.96 25.84 2.96
CA GLN A 120 4.84 25.01 2.12
C GLN A 120 4.05 24.16 1.11
N ASN A 121 2.84 23.76 1.51
CA ASN A 121 1.91 22.98 0.70
C ASN A 121 0.48 23.31 1.14
N TRP A 122 -0.35 23.79 0.22
CA TRP A 122 -1.71 24.25 0.52
C TRP A 122 -2.65 23.13 1.03
N LEU A 123 -2.32 21.86 0.73
CA LEU A 123 -3.16 20.69 1.00
C LEU A 123 -2.76 19.97 2.30
N TYR A 124 -1.49 20.03 2.70
CA TYR A 124 -0.87 19.09 3.63
C TYR A 124 -1.64 18.92 4.94
N ASP A 125 -1.90 20.02 5.66
CA ASP A 125 -2.58 19.97 6.97
C ASP A 125 -4.03 19.51 6.85
N TRP A 126 -4.75 20.01 5.84
CA TRP A 126 -6.13 19.62 5.60
C TRP A 126 -6.25 18.13 5.26
N TRP A 127 -5.36 17.61 4.42
CA TRP A 127 -5.39 16.20 4.06
C TRP A 127 -5.02 15.29 5.23
N ASN A 128 -3.96 15.63 5.99
CA ASN A 128 -3.56 14.86 7.16
C ASN A 128 -4.69 14.80 8.21
N HIS A 129 -5.39 15.92 8.40
CA HIS A 129 -6.53 15.96 9.32
C HIS A 129 -7.71 15.16 8.77
N ALA A 130 -8.20 15.48 7.57
CA ALA A 130 -9.44 14.90 7.04
C ALA A 130 -9.33 13.41 6.74
N ALA A 131 -8.19 12.93 6.23
CA ALA A 131 -8.03 11.54 5.85
C ALA A 131 -7.61 10.63 7.01
N TYR A 132 -7.02 11.18 8.08
CA TYR A 132 -6.41 10.36 9.14
C TYR A 132 -6.65 10.89 10.55
N LEU A 133 -6.14 12.08 10.91
CA LEU A 133 -6.12 12.51 12.31
C LEU A 133 -7.52 12.86 12.86
N GLY A 134 -8.46 13.21 11.99
CA GLY A 134 -9.87 13.42 12.29
C GLY A 134 -10.73 12.15 12.15
N TYR A 135 -10.19 11.07 11.59
CA TYR A 135 -10.90 9.79 11.46
C TYR A 135 -11.02 9.11 12.84
N ARG A 136 -12.21 8.58 13.17
CA ARG A 136 -12.51 8.09 14.52
C ARG A 136 -12.60 6.57 14.63
N ASP A 137 -12.77 5.86 13.53
CA ASP A 137 -12.74 4.40 13.58
C ASP A 137 -11.34 3.89 13.93
N PRO A 138 -11.22 2.65 14.42
CA PRO A 138 -9.95 1.98 14.64
C PRO A 138 -8.92 2.17 13.51
N VAL A 139 -7.65 2.39 13.86
CA VAL A 139 -6.58 2.41 12.85
C VAL A 139 -6.40 1.04 12.20
N VAL A 140 -6.56 -0.06 12.95
CA VAL A 140 -6.67 -1.41 12.41
C VAL A 140 -8.15 -1.82 12.46
N PRO A 141 -8.76 -2.34 11.39
CA PRO A 141 -8.18 -2.65 10.07
C PRO A 141 -8.16 -1.47 9.08
N TYR A 142 -8.75 -0.31 9.41
CA TYR A 142 -9.22 0.64 8.40
C TYR A 142 -8.17 1.63 7.85
N VAL A 143 -7.09 1.89 8.58
CA VAL A 143 -6.04 2.87 8.24
C VAL A 143 -4.69 2.18 8.02
N SER A 144 -4.33 1.26 8.91
CA SER A 144 -3.05 0.55 8.89
C SER A 144 -2.97 -0.44 7.72
N TYR A 145 -1.77 -0.55 7.15
CA TYR A 145 -1.45 -1.48 6.07
C TYR A 145 -0.31 -2.40 6.47
N PHE A 146 -0.17 -3.54 5.78
CA PHE A 146 0.89 -4.52 6.07
C PHE A 146 1.73 -4.88 4.85
N TYR A 147 2.93 -5.41 5.11
CA TYR A 147 3.75 -6.16 4.15
C TYR A 147 4.00 -7.57 4.71
N SER A 148 3.85 -8.60 3.87
CA SER A 148 4.37 -9.94 4.11
C SER A 148 5.69 -10.08 3.36
N TYR A 149 6.76 -10.47 4.05
CA TYR A 149 8.03 -10.72 3.39
C TYR A 149 8.09 -12.12 2.79
N ARG A 150 9.05 -12.31 1.88
CA ARG A 150 9.47 -13.62 1.43
C ARG A 150 10.09 -14.43 2.56
N ASP A 151 10.08 -15.75 2.38
CA ASP A 151 10.73 -16.66 3.30
C ASP A 151 12.25 -16.57 3.16
N ASP A 152 12.93 -16.23 4.25
CA ASP A 152 14.37 -16.39 4.35
C ASP A 152 14.70 -17.83 4.73
N ARG A 153 15.02 -18.62 3.70
CA ARG A 153 15.38 -20.04 3.87
C ARG A 153 16.64 -20.24 4.71
N ASN A 154 17.48 -19.21 4.88
CA ASN A 154 18.72 -19.31 5.65
C ASN A 154 18.53 -18.98 7.13
N ARG A 155 17.43 -18.30 7.51
CA ARG A 155 17.19 -17.80 8.88
C ARG A 155 15.75 -18.06 9.29
N ARG A 156 15.47 -19.32 9.63
CA ARG A 156 14.17 -19.81 10.14
C ARG A 156 14.00 -19.65 11.65
N ASP A 157 15.10 -19.49 12.38
CA ASP A 157 15.08 -19.21 13.81
C ASP A 157 14.57 -17.77 14.06
N PRO A 158 13.56 -17.56 14.92
CA PRO A 158 12.96 -16.24 15.15
C PRO A 158 13.95 -15.21 15.69
N ALA A 159 14.82 -15.59 16.63
CA ALA A 159 15.80 -14.67 17.20
C ALA A 159 16.82 -14.22 16.15
N LYS A 160 17.34 -15.16 15.34
CA LYS A 160 18.24 -14.85 14.22
C LYS A 160 17.54 -14.03 13.14
N ARG A 161 16.25 -14.27 12.89
CA ARG A 161 15.46 -13.50 11.93
C ARG A 161 15.23 -12.07 12.43
N ALA A 162 14.84 -11.88 13.68
CA ALA A 162 14.68 -10.58 14.31
C ALA A 162 16.01 -9.81 14.36
N ALA A 163 17.10 -10.49 14.74
CA ALA A 163 18.45 -9.93 14.73
C ALA A 163 18.90 -9.54 13.32
N ALA A 164 18.47 -10.23 12.28
CA ALA A 164 18.76 -9.83 10.91
C ALA A 164 18.00 -8.56 10.46
N ILE A 165 16.84 -8.29 11.06
CA ILE A 165 16.04 -7.09 10.78
C ILE A 165 16.58 -5.89 11.55
N THR A 166 17.05 -6.08 12.80
CA THR A 166 17.35 -4.96 13.73
C THR A 166 18.75 -4.98 14.35
N THR A 167 19.57 -6.00 14.09
CA THR A 167 20.95 -6.19 14.58
C THR A 167 21.13 -6.32 16.11
N SER A 168 20.34 -7.17 16.79
CA SER A 168 20.46 -7.36 18.25
C SER A 168 20.47 -8.83 18.69
N GLN A 169 21.47 -9.22 19.50
CA GLN A 169 21.52 -10.52 20.18
C GLN A 169 20.59 -10.61 21.40
N GLN A 170 19.99 -9.49 21.82
CA GLN A 170 19.15 -9.44 23.02
C GLN A 170 17.81 -10.18 22.84
N PHE A 171 17.39 -10.51 21.61
CA PHE A 171 16.12 -11.19 21.38
C PHE A 171 16.04 -12.59 21.98
N GLU A 172 17.15 -13.33 22.05
CA GLU A 172 17.16 -14.64 22.71
C GLU A 172 16.81 -14.50 24.21
N LYS A 173 17.32 -13.45 24.85
CA LYS A 173 17.00 -13.14 26.25
C LYS A 173 15.55 -12.70 26.42
N ILE A 174 15.05 -11.86 25.50
CA ILE A 174 13.64 -11.43 25.50
C ILE A 174 12.72 -12.64 25.36
N LEU A 175 12.97 -13.55 24.41
CA LEU A 175 12.16 -14.76 24.23
C LEU A 175 12.20 -15.67 25.46
N LYS A 176 13.37 -15.81 26.09
CA LYS A 176 13.52 -16.64 27.30
C LYS A 176 12.77 -16.07 28.51
N ASN A 177 12.69 -14.75 28.62
CA ASN A 177 12.11 -14.05 29.77
C ASN A 177 10.69 -13.53 29.51
N ALA A 178 10.10 -13.80 28.34
CA ALA A 178 8.77 -13.30 27.99
C ALA A 178 7.69 -14.04 28.79
N GLU A 179 6.70 -13.28 29.28
CA GLU A 179 5.57 -13.79 30.06
C GLU A 179 4.24 -13.32 29.44
N ARG A 180 3.17 -14.10 29.66
CA ARG A 180 1.82 -13.70 29.26
C ARG A 180 1.27 -12.71 30.29
N VAL A 181 0.88 -11.53 29.82
CA VAL A 181 0.34 -10.43 30.63
C VAL A 181 -0.96 -9.90 30.02
N PRO A 182 -1.78 -9.12 30.75
CA PRO A 182 -2.94 -8.44 30.17
C PRO A 182 -2.55 -7.64 28.91
N ALA A 183 -3.36 -7.75 27.87
CA ALA A 183 -3.05 -7.23 26.54
C ALA A 183 -3.30 -5.71 26.42
N VAL A 184 -2.49 -4.89 27.09
CA VAL A 184 -2.61 -3.41 27.05
C VAL A 184 -2.58 -2.87 25.61
N GLY A 185 -1.80 -3.51 24.72
CA GLY A 185 -1.73 -3.17 23.30
C GLY A 185 -3.08 -3.23 22.56
N ALA A 186 -4.03 -4.07 23.02
CA ALA A 186 -5.35 -4.19 22.42
C ALA A 186 -6.12 -2.86 22.46
N LEU A 187 -5.89 -2.02 23.47
CA LEU A 187 -6.49 -0.70 23.59
C LEU A 187 -6.17 0.21 22.38
N THR A 188 -5.04 -0.02 21.70
CA THR A 188 -4.66 0.76 20.50
C THR A 188 -5.45 0.36 19.24
N SER A 189 -6.18 -0.76 19.29
CA SER A 189 -7.06 -1.23 18.21
C SER A 189 -8.48 -0.66 18.28
N GLU A 190 -8.78 0.13 19.30
CA GLU A 190 -10.12 0.64 19.54
C GLU A 190 -10.50 1.85 18.69
N ASN A 191 -11.80 2.16 18.69
CA ASN A 191 -12.30 3.46 18.27
C ASN A 191 -11.46 4.56 18.96
N ARG A 192 -11.12 5.59 18.20
CA ARG A 192 -10.13 6.57 18.65
C ARG A 192 -10.62 7.40 19.84
N ASP A 193 -11.93 7.59 20.02
CA ASP A 193 -12.50 8.26 21.20
C ASP A 193 -12.48 7.34 22.43
N PHE A 194 -12.82 6.05 22.23
CA PHE A 194 -12.67 5.05 23.28
C PHE A 194 -11.22 4.95 23.75
N TRP A 195 -10.26 4.79 22.82
CA TRP A 195 -8.84 4.72 23.16
C TRP A 195 -8.37 5.99 23.87
N THR A 196 -8.83 7.17 23.44
CA THR A 196 -8.50 8.43 24.10
C THR A 196 -8.97 8.45 25.57
N ALA A 197 -10.16 7.91 25.86
CA ALA A 197 -10.67 7.79 27.22
C ALA A 197 -9.93 6.71 28.03
N ALA A 198 -9.72 5.53 27.46
CA ALA A 198 -9.00 4.42 28.09
C ALA A 198 -7.54 4.80 28.42
N ARG A 199 -6.86 5.57 27.55
CA ARG A 199 -5.52 6.11 27.81
C ARG A 199 -5.50 7.03 29.04
N LYS A 200 -6.56 7.81 29.28
CA LYS A 200 -6.67 8.64 30.50
C LYS A 200 -6.82 7.78 31.75
N LYS A 201 -7.62 6.71 31.69
CA LYS A 201 -7.74 5.76 32.81
C LYS A 201 -6.42 5.04 33.08
N LEU A 202 -5.73 4.60 32.03
CA LEU A 202 -4.40 3.98 32.13
C LEU A 202 -3.40 4.89 32.84
N LEU A 203 -3.36 6.18 32.49
CA LEU A 203 -2.51 7.17 33.16
C LEU A 203 -2.93 7.48 34.60
N ALA A 204 -4.22 7.37 34.92
CA ALA A 204 -4.75 7.61 36.27
C ALA A 204 -4.55 6.41 37.21
N ALA A 205 -4.48 5.19 36.67
CA ALA A 205 -4.30 3.96 37.44
C ALA A 205 -2.94 3.95 38.18
N ASP A 206 -1.89 4.47 37.56
CA ASP A 206 -0.56 4.62 38.18
C ASP A 206 0.33 5.63 37.41
N PRO A 207 1.04 6.55 38.10
CA PRO A 207 1.99 7.46 37.46
C PRO A 207 3.09 6.76 36.64
N ALA A 208 3.52 5.55 37.00
CA ALA A 208 4.53 4.78 36.28
C ALA A 208 4.10 4.40 34.85
N ASN A 209 2.79 4.34 34.58
CA ASN A 209 2.26 4.05 33.24
C ASN A 209 2.62 5.15 32.23
N ALA A 210 2.87 6.39 32.69
CA ALA A 210 3.34 7.46 31.82
C ALA A 210 4.74 7.17 31.25
N ASP A 211 5.63 6.61 32.08
CA ASP A 211 6.98 6.23 31.65
C ASP A 211 6.97 5.00 30.74
N ALA A 212 6.07 4.04 31.00
CA ALA A 212 5.83 2.90 30.12
C ALA A 212 5.37 3.35 28.71
N LEU A 213 4.35 4.23 28.65
CA LEU A 213 3.87 4.81 27.38
C LEU A 213 4.97 5.58 26.67
N LYS A 214 5.70 6.46 27.39
CA LYS A 214 6.81 7.23 26.82
C LYS A 214 7.89 6.32 26.23
N THR A 215 8.20 5.20 26.89
CA THR A 215 9.18 4.22 26.39
C THR A 215 8.73 3.65 25.03
N ILE A 216 7.47 3.23 24.91
CA ILE A 216 6.92 2.69 23.65
C ILE A 216 6.82 3.78 22.57
N GLU A 217 6.29 4.95 22.92
CA GLU A 217 6.07 6.08 22.01
C GLU A 217 7.41 6.63 21.45
N SER A 218 8.46 6.71 22.29
CA SER A 218 9.79 7.22 21.89
C SER A 218 10.71 6.20 21.22
N ALA A 219 10.39 4.89 21.30
CA ALA A 219 11.15 3.86 20.59
C ALA A 219 11.24 4.14 19.08
N SER A 220 12.35 3.79 18.42
CA SER A 220 12.46 4.04 16.97
C SER A 220 11.47 3.23 16.14
N PHE A 221 11.17 2.00 16.58
CA PHE A 221 10.20 1.07 16.00
C PHE A 221 9.88 -0.01 17.04
N VAL A 222 8.87 -0.83 16.76
CA VAL A 222 8.50 -2.01 17.58
C VAL A 222 8.83 -3.29 16.81
N VAL A 223 9.22 -4.34 17.54
CA VAL A 223 9.35 -5.71 17.02
C VAL A 223 8.41 -6.61 17.80
N CYS A 224 7.47 -7.22 17.12
CA CYS A 224 6.57 -8.24 17.67
C CYS A 224 7.17 -9.62 17.39
N LEU A 225 7.42 -10.37 18.46
CA LEU A 225 7.82 -11.78 18.37
C LEU A 225 6.57 -12.61 18.65
N ASP A 226 5.98 -13.15 17.60
CA ASP A 226 4.74 -13.92 17.67
C ASP A 226 5.06 -15.42 17.82
N ASP A 227 4.32 -16.12 18.68
CA ASP A 227 4.37 -17.57 18.82
C ASP A 227 3.46 -18.31 17.82
N THR A 228 3.06 -17.63 16.74
CA THR A 228 2.30 -18.22 15.64
C THR A 228 3.23 -18.76 14.56
N ALA A 229 2.73 -19.65 13.70
CA ALA A 229 3.50 -20.24 12.61
C ALA A 229 2.71 -20.24 11.28
N PRO A 230 2.33 -19.07 10.73
CA PRO A 230 1.50 -19.00 9.54
C PRO A 230 2.20 -19.60 8.31
N VAL A 231 1.45 -20.36 7.53
CA VAL A 231 1.92 -21.11 6.36
C VAL A 231 1.36 -20.48 5.08
N THR A 232 0.05 -20.30 4.99
CA THR A 232 -0.63 -19.80 3.78
C THR A 232 -0.46 -18.29 3.61
N LEU A 233 -0.75 -17.76 2.42
CA LEU A 233 -0.68 -16.31 2.17
C LEU A 233 -1.74 -15.55 2.97
N GLU A 234 -2.92 -16.14 3.14
CA GLU A 234 -4.01 -15.61 3.95
C GLU A 234 -3.66 -15.62 5.44
N GLU A 235 -3.14 -16.73 5.98
CA GLU A 235 -2.69 -16.77 7.38
C GLU A 235 -1.63 -15.70 7.66
N ARG A 236 -0.67 -15.53 6.75
CA ARG A 236 0.35 -14.48 6.83
C ARG A 236 -0.26 -13.09 6.77
N ALA A 237 -1.20 -12.86 5.86
CA ALA A 237 -1.89 -11.58 5.75
C ALA A 237 -2.63 -11.23 7.05
N HIS A 238 -3.37 -12.17 7.64
CA HIS A 238 -4.04 -11.97 8.94
C HIS A 238 -3.04 -11.63 10.05
N VAL A 239 -1.94 -12.40 10.17
CA VAL A 239 -0.92 -12.17 11.21
C VAL A 239 -0.25 -10.80 11.06
N TYR A 240 0.14 -10.41 9.85
CA TYR A 240 0.85 -9.14 9.65
C TYR A 240 -0.05 -7.91 9.63
N TRP A 241 -1.33 -8.08 9.31
CA TRP A 241 -2.29 -6.98 9.29
C TRP A 241 -2.81 -6.64 10.68
N HIS A 242 -3.27 -7.65 11.43
CA HIS A 242 -3.95 -7.41 12.70
C HIS A 242 -3.54 -8.39 13.80
N GLY A 243 -3.07 -9.59 13.46
CA GLY A 243 -2.78 -10.63 14.45
C GLY A 243 -4.02 -10.98 15.28
N ASP A 244 -3.82 -11.30 16.55
CA ASP A 244 -4.89 -11.49 17.54
C ASP A 244 -5.31 -10.20 18.27
N GLY A 245 -4.69 -9.07 17.92
CA GLY A 245 -4.89 -7.78 18.56
C GLY A 245 -4.13 -7.60 19.88
N ALA A 246 -3.50 -8.64 20.43
CA ALA A 246 -2.84 -8.58 21.74
C ALA A 246 -1.36 -8.20 21.64
N ASN A 247 -0.62 -8.74 20.67
CA ASN A 247 0.83 -8.54 20.55
C ASN A 247 1.20 -7.40 19.58
N ARG A 248 0.47 -6.28 19.61
CA ARG A 248 0.66 -5.13 18.72
C ARG A 248 0.51 -3.81 19.49
N TRP A 249 1.18 -2.78 19.00
CA TRP A 249 0.92 -1.38 19.37
C TRP A 249 0.57 -0.61 18.10
N PHE A 250 -0.70 -0.55 17.74
CA PHE A 250 -1.17 -0.11 16.42
C PHE A 250 -0.91 1.37 16.14
N ASP A 251 -0.71 2.19 17.19
CA ASP A 251 -0.31 3.58 17.06
C ASP A 251 1.15 3.76 16.61
N LYS A 252 1.95 2.67 16.58
CA LYS A 252 3.36 2.76 16.20
C LYS A 252 3.51 2.80 14.67
N PRO A 253 4.20 3.82 14.11
CA PRO A 253 4.36 3.93 12.65
C PRO A 253 5.13 2.78 12.01
N LEU A 254 6.06 2.16 12.74
CA LEU A 254 6.94 1.10 12.26
C LEU A 254 6.88 -0.09 13.21
N THR A 255 6.22 -1.16 12.78
CA THR A 255 6.15 -2.42 13.52
C THR A 255 6.65 -3.57 12.65
N PHE A 256 7.72 -4.23 13.06
CA PHE A 256 8.21 -5.46 12.42
C PHE A 256 7.67 -6.67 13.17
N ILE A 257 7.30 -7.72 12.44
CA ILE A 257 6.69 -8.91 13.02
C ILE A 257 7.54 -10.11 12.61
N VAL A 258 7.88 -10.97 13.58
CA VAL A 258 8.62 -12.22 13.38
C VAL A 258 7.87 -13.34 14.09
N ASN A 259 7.49 -14.35 13.32
CA ASN A 259 6.76 -15.52 13.79
C ASN A 259 7.71 -16.64 14.22
N ASP A 260 7.21 -17.64 14.94
CA ASP A 260 7.98 -18.77 15.47
C ASP A 260 8.62 -19.64 14.36
N ASN A 261 7.99 -19.68 13.19
CA ASN A 261 8.54 -20.36 12.00
C ASN A 261 9.53 -19.50 11.17
N GLY A 262 9.93 -18.33 11.71
CA GLY A 262 10.85 -17.38 11.08
C GLY A 262 10.27 -16.60 9.91
N THR A 263 8.98 -16.76 9.60
CA THR A 263 8.30 -15.86 8.67
C THR A 263 8.19 -14.47 9.29
N ALA A 264 8.22 -13.43 8.47
CA ALA A 264 8.24 -12.07 8.94
C ALA A 264 7.44 -11.13 8.05
N GLY A 265 7.04 -10.02 8.64
CA GLY A 265 6.28 -8.98 7.96
C GLY A 265 6.45 -7.63 8.64
N PHE A 266 5.59 -6.70 8.25
CA PHE A 266 5.56 -5.34 8.75
C PHE A 266 4.16 -4.80 8.76
N LEU A 267 3.89 -3.95 9.75
CA LEU A 267 2.66 -3.20 9.92
C LEU A 267 3.02 -1.71 10.02
N GLY A 268 2.33 -0.90 9.23
CA GLY A 268 2.50 0.55 9.20
C GLY A 268 1.24 1.29 9.59
N GLU A 269 1.37 2.27 10.48
CA GLU A 269 0.35 3.29 10.74
C GLU A 269 0.47 4.39 9.66
N HIS A 270 -0.65 4.74 9.01
CA HIS A 270 -0.66 5.47 7.74
C HIS A 270 -0.79 7.00 7.89
N SER A 271 -1.18 7.51 9.07
CA SER A 271 -1.62 8.90 9.22
C SER A 271 -0.61 9.93 8.70
N MET A 272 0.64 9.81 9.13
CA MET A 272 1.72 10.76 8.85
C MET A 272 2.69 10.28 7.77
N MET A 273 2.44 9.13 7.15
CA MET A 273 3.36 8.52 6.20
C MET A 273 2.63 7.71 5.12
N ASP A 274 2.86 8.06 3.86
CA ASP A 274 2.40 7.25 2.72
C ASP A 274 3.13 5.91 2.65
N GLY A 275 2.62 4.92 1.93
CA GLY A 275 3.27 3.60 1.84
C GLY A 275 4.66 3.59 1.20
N THR A 276 5.03 4.61 0.42
CA THR A 276 6.28 4.57 -0.36
C THR A 276 7.59 4.66 0.45
N PRO A 277 7.73 5.45 1.54
CA PRO A 277 8.91 5.41 2.40
C PRO A 277 9.05 4.09 3.16
N THR A 278 7.97 3.53 3.71
CA THR A 278 8.02 2.22 4.39
C THR A 278 8.32 1.10 3.41
N HIS A 279 7.75 1.15 2.20
CA HIS A 279 8.11 0.23 1.12
C HIS A 279 9.61 0.27 0.83
N ARG A 280 10.19 1.48 0.66
CA ARG A 280 11.63 1.64 0.38
C ARG A 280 12.50 1.13 1.54
N LEU A 281 12.10 1.39 2.78
CA LEU A 281 12.77 0.89 3.98
C LEU A 281 12.79 -0.65 4.00
N ASN A 282 11.61 -1.25 3.86
CA ASN A 282 11.46 -2.70 3.94
C ASN A 282 12.11 -3.42 2.76
N ASP A 283 12.05 -2.85 1.55
CA ASP A 283 12.77 -3.36 0.38
C ASP A 283 14.29 -3.32 0.58
N TYR A 284 14.82 -2.25 1.18
CA TYR A 284 16.24 -2.13 1.51
C TYR A 284 16.69 -3.16 2.55
N VAL A 285 15.97 -3.27 3.67
CA VAL A 285 16.28 -4.25 4.73
C VAL A 285 16.25 -5.67 4.17
N ASN A 286 15.20 -6.01 3.42
CA ASN A 286 15.11 -7.33 2.79
C ASN A 286 16.20 -7.55 1.74
N ASN A 287 16.57 -6.55 0.94
CA ASN A 287 17.71 -6.66 0.01
C ASN A 287 19.00 -7.04 0.75
N LEU A 288 19.29 -6.41 1.89
CA LEU A 288 20.48 -6.73 2.69
C LEU A 288 20.41 -8.17 3.23
N ILE A 289 19.24 -8.57 3.73
CA ILE A 289 19.02 -9.90 4.29
C ILE A 289 19.17 -10.98 3.21
N PHE A 290 18.38 -10.93 2.14
CA PHE A 290 18.32 -11.99 1.11
C PHE A 290 19.60 -12.12 0.30
N ASN A 291 20.36 -11.03 0.18
CA ASN A 291 21.65 -11.05 -0.52
C ASN A 291 22.85 -11.28 0.43
N ASN A 292 22.59 -11.67 1.68
CA ASN A 292 23.62 -11.94 2.70
C ASN A 292 24.66 -10.81 2.82
N ARG A 293 24.19 -9.55 2.77
CA ARG A 293 25.05 -8.35 2.85
C ARG A 293 25.24 -7.83 4.28
N LEU A 294 24.60 -8.48 5.25
CA LEU A 294 24.80 -8.22 6.66
C LEU A 294 26.05 -8.97 7.11
N ASP A 295 27.04 -8.23 7.59
CA ASP A 295 28.30 -8.78 8.08
C ASP A 295 28.13 -9.29 9.51
N TYR A 296 27.92 -10.61 9.63
CA TYR A 296 27.91 -11.31 10.92
C TYR A 296 29.28 -11.92 11.28
N SER A 297 30.31 -11.67 10.45
CA SER A 297 31.65 -12.26 10.64
C SER A 297 32.51 -11.54 11.69
N LYS A 298 32.00 -10.43 12.25
CA LYS A 298 32.58 -9.76 13.42
C LYS A 298 31.98 -10.33 14.71
N PRO A 299 32.67 -11.26 15.40
CA PRO A 299 32.19 -11.87 16.64
C PRO A 299 32.30 -10.92 17.85
N SER A 300 32.83 -9.71 17.69
CA SER A 300 32.88 -8.71 18.77
C SER A 300 31.47 -8.18 19.04
N VAL A 301 30.69 -8.97 19.76
CA VAL A 301 29.55 -8.49 20.53
C VAL A 301 30.07 -7.35 21.40
N ARG A 302 29.38 -6.21 21.44
CA ARG A 302 29.70 -5.22 22.48
C ARG A 302 29.60 -5.96 23.81
N SER A 303 30.71 -6.11 24.53
CA SER A 303 30.78 -6.95 25.73
C SER A 303 29.84 -6.48 26.85
N ASN A 304 29.35 -5.24 26.77
CA ASN A 304 28.55 -4.57 27.78
C ASN A 304 27.20 -4.11 27.21
N LEU A 305 26.41 -5.01 26.61
CA LEU A 305 25.02 -4.67 26.30
C LEU A 305 24.18 -4.70 27.59
N PRO A 306 23.38 -3.66 27.89
CA PRO A 306 22.48 -3.70 29.03
C PRO A 306 21.46 -4.83 28.87
N GLU A 307 21.04 -5.41 29.99
CA GLU A 307 19.96 -6.40 29.99
C GLU A 307 18.65 -5.76 29.51
N PRO A 308 17.84 -6.46 28.69
CA PRO A 308 16.53 -5.96 28.27
C PRO A 308 15.66 -5.77 29.51
N GLN A 309 15.04 -4.60 29.62
CA GLN A 309 14.17 -4.29 30.75
C GLN A 309 12.70 -4.48 30.34
N PRO A 310 11.89 -5.19 31.15
CA PRO A 310 10.46 -5.27 30.92
C PRO A 310 9.81 -3.90 31.08
N VAL A 311 8.89 -3.58 30.17
CA VAL A 311 8.03 -2.38 30.28
C VAL A 311 6.73 -2.82 30.94
N ASN A 312 6.60 -2.54 32.24
CA ASN A 312 5.44 -2.95 33.02
C ASN A 312 4.36 -1.86 33.04
N PHE A 313 3.11 -2.28 33.02
CA PHE A 313 1.96 -1.43 33.29
C PHE A 313 1.30 -1.86 34.61
N ASN A 314 1.00 -0.90 35.46
CA ASN A 314 0.24 -1.11 36.68
C ASN A 314 -1.24 -0.85 36.37
N LEU A 315 -2.06 -1.90 36.45
CA LEU A 315 -3.43 -1.89 35.96
C LEU A 315 -4.42 -2.00 37.13
N ASP A 316 -5.46 -1.18 37.13
CA ASP A 316 -6.61 -1.33 38.01
C ASP A 316 -7.76 -2.07 37.30
N SER A 317 -8.86 -2.30 38.02
CA SER A 317 -10.02 -3.00 37.47
C SER A 317 -10.66 -2.27 36.28
N ALA A 318 -10.65 -0.95 36.27
CA ALA A 318 -11.24 -0.15 35.19
C ALA A 318 -10.44 -0.27 33.89
N VAL A 319 -9.11 -0.30 33.98
CA VAL A 319 -8.25 -0.53 32.81
C VAL A 319 -8.36 -1.97 32.32
N LEU A 320 -8.47 -2.95 33.21
CA LEU A 320 -8.68 -4.37 32.83
C LEU A 320 -10.01 -4.59 32.11
N GLU A 321 -11.08 -3.87 32.51
CA GLU A 321 -12.36 -3.88 31.81
C GLU A 321 -12.27 -3.27 30.41
N ASP A 322 -11.56 -2.14 30.25
CA ASP A 322 -11.31 -1.53 28.95
C ASP A 322 -10.50 -2.46 28.03
N ILE A 323 -9.49 -3.18 28.55
CA ILE A 323 -8.73 -4.18 27.78
C ILE A 323 -9.64 -5.31 27.31
N THR A 324 -10.50 -5.83 28.20
CA THR A 324 -11.44 -6.90 27.87
C THR A 324 -12.42 -6.47 26.78
N THR A 325 -12.91 -5.23 26.88
CA THR A 325 -13.78 -4.61 25.87
C THR A 325 -13.05 -4.50 24.53
N ALA A 326 -11.82 -3.98 24.53
CA ALA A 326 -11.01 -3.85 23.32
C ALA A 326 -10.76 -5.18 22.61
N GLN A 327 -10.49 -6.25 23.34
CA GLN A 327 -10.31 -7.58 22.76
C GLN A 327 -11.61 -8.11 22.10
N LYS A 328 -12.76 -7.89 22.74
CA LYS A 328 -14.07 -8.29 22.22
C LYS A 328 -14.42 -7.50 20.95
N ASP A 329 -14.24 -6.19 20.99
CA ASP A 329 -14.58 -5.30 19.88
C ASP A 329 -13.63 -5.50 18.70
N PHE A 330 -12.34 -5.73 18.95
CA PHE A 330 -11.38 -6.17 17.94
C PHE A 330 -11.86 -7.44 17.22
N ALA A 331 -12.21 -8.50 17.97
CA ALA A 331 -12.68 -9.75 17.38
C ALA A 331 -13.95 -9.54 16.54
N SER A 332 -14.88 -8.71 17.01
CA SER A 332 -16.10 -8.34 16.29
C SER A 332 -15.80 -7.58 14.99
N VAL A 333 -14.90 -6.59 15.04
CA VAL A 333 -14.51 -5.78 13.87
C VAL A 333 -13.80 -6.63 12.84
N ILE A 334 -12.80 -7.42 13.23
CA ILE A 334 -12.06 -8.30 12.31
C ILE A 334 -12.98 -9.37 11.73
N GLY A 335 -13.89 -9.96 12.53
CA GLY A 335 -14.83 -10.98 12.08
C GLY A 335 -15.80 -10.54 10.97
N LYS A 336 -16.03 -9.22 10.82
CA LYS A 336 -16.84 -8.64 9.72
C LYS A 336 -16.12 -8.70 8.37
N HIS A 337 -14.81 -8.85 8.34
CA HIS A 337 -14.03 -8.80 7.11
C HIS A 337 -13.92 -10.18 6.47
N GLU A 338 -13.75 -10.19 5.16
CA GLU A 338 -13.24 -11.31 4.37
C GLU A 338 -11.90 -10.88 3.80
N LEU A 339 -10.93 -11.79 3.79
CA LEU A 339 -9.63 -11.57 3.17
C LEU A 339 -9.34 -12.73 2.23
N ARG A 340 -8.94 -12.41 1.00
CA ARG A 340 -8.46 -13.40 0.03
C ARG A 340 -7.19 -12.92 -0.65
N VAL A 341 -6.26 -13.84 -0.90
CA VAL A 341 -5.03 -13.55 -1.66
C VAL A 341 -5.06 -14.27 -3.00
N GLN A 342 -5.22 -13.52 -4.09
CA GLN A 342 -5.06 -14.04 -5.45
C GLN A 342 -3.59 -13.98 -5.86
N ALA A 343 -2.87 -15.09 -5.70
CA ALA A 343 -1.49 -15.22 -6.17
C ALA A 343 -1.44 -15.76 -7.60
N PHE A 344 -1.40 -14.87 -8.58
CA PHE A 344 -1.41 -15.23 -10.00
C PHE A 344 0.01 -15.46 -10.54
N GLN A 345 0.33 -16.71 -10.89
CA GLN A 345 1.70 -17.13 -11.25
C GLN A 345 1.95 -17.32 -12.75
N ALA A 346 0.96 -17.07 -13.61
CA ALA A 346 1.11 -17.39 -15.04
C ALA A 346 1.97 -16.35 -15.79
N TYR A 347 1.96 -15.09 -15.36
CA TYR A 347 2.81 -14.03 -15.90
C TYR A 347 2.85 -12.80 -14.97
N GLY A 348 3.75 -11.86 -15.27
CA GLY A 348 3.87 -10.56 -14.60
C GLY A 348 4.26 -9.44 -15.56
N LYS A 349 4.91 -8.39 -15.04
CA LYS A 349 5.32 -7.22 -15.84
C LYS A 349 6.22 -7.58 -17.02
N GLY A 350 6.96 -8.69 -16.97
CA GLY A 350 7.80 -9.16 -18.06
C GLY A 350 7.00 -9.44 -19.33
N LEU A 351 5.86 -10.13 -19.22
CA LEU A 351 4.96 -10.37 -20.36
C LEU A 351 4.16 -9.12 -20.73
N ILE A 352 3.64 -8.39 -19.73
CA ILE A 352 2.82 -7.20 -19.97
C ILE A 352 3.58 -6.14 -20.79
N LYS A 353 4.88 -5.96 -20.54
CA LYS A 353 5.74 -5.06 -21.32
C LYS A 353 5.96 -5.55 -22.76
N LYS A 354 5.97 -6.87 -23.02
CA LYS A 354 6.04 -7.41 -24.39
C LYS A 354 4.79 -7.07 -25.19
N PHE A 355 3.63 -7.02 -24.54
CA PHE A 355 2.41 -6.49 -25.13
C PHE A 355 2.45 -4.96 -25.34
N LYS A 356 3.52 -4.25 -24.97
CA LYS A 356 3.62 -2.77 -25.05
C LYS A 356 2.58 -2.06 -24.18
N CYS A 357 2.24 -2.64 -23.04
CA CYS A 357 1.33 -2.04 -22.06
C CYS A 357 2.11 -1.45 -20.88
N SER A 358 1.61 -0.36 -20.30
CA SER A 358 1.98 0.03 -18.94
C SER A 358 1.52 -1.08 -17.99
N PRO A 359 2.40 -1.68 -17.16
CA PRO A 359 2.00 -2.75 -16.26
C PRO A 359 0.90 -2.35 -15.28
N ASP A 360 0.95 -1.12 -14.77
CA ASP A 360 -0.02 -0.60 -13.83
C ASP A 360 -1.40 -0.40 -14.48
N ALA A 361 -1.46 0.32 -15.61
CA ALA A 361 -2.70 0.49 -16.37
C ALA A 361 -3.32 -0.85 -16.78
N TYR A 362 -2.48 -1.84 -17.15
CA TYR A 362 -2.93 -3.18 -17.48
C TYR A 362 -3.66 -3.83 -16.30
N VAL A 363 -3.05 -3.81 -15.11
CA VAL A 363 -3.63 -4.42 -13.90
C VAL A 363 -4.88 -3.67 -13.44
N GLN A 364 -4.90 -2.34 -13.53
CA GLN A 364 -6.11 -1.56 -13.26
C GLN A 364 -7.27 -1.96 -14.16
N MET A 365 -7.02 -2.23 -15.45
CA MET A 365 -8.06 -2.75 -16.35
C MET A 365 -8.47 -4.19 -16.04
N LEU A 366 -7.57 -5.04 -15.50
CA LEU A 366 -7.97 -6.34 -14.98
C LEU A 366 -8.95 -6.18 -13.80
N ILE A 367 -8.67 -5.25 -12.89
CA ILE A 367 -9.53 -4.96 -11.74
C ILE A 367 -10.91 -4.45 -12.21
N GLN A 368 -10.93 -3.55 -13.19
CA GLN A 368 -12.19 -3.07 -13.78
C GLN A 368 -12.99 -4.18 -14.45
N LEU A 369 -12.34 -5.04 -15.23
CA LEU A 369 -12.99 -6.17 -15.88
C LEU A 369 -13.52 -7.18 -14.86
N ALA A 370 -12.75 -7.51 -13.83
CA ALA A 370 -13.16 -8.43 -12.78
C ALA A 370 -14.40 -7.92 -12.03
N TYR A 371 -14.40 -6.64 -11.64
CA TYR A 371 -15.56 -6.02 -11.00
C TYR A 371 -16.77 -5.97 -11.94
N PHE A 372 -16.58 -5.67 -13.23
CA PHE A 372 -17.65 -5.69 -14.22
C PHE A 372 -18.24 -7.09 -14.40
N LYS A 373 -17.43 -8.15 -14.48
CA LYS A 373 -17.91 -9.55 -14.53
C LYS A 373 -18.69 -9.93 -13.28
N MET A 374 -18.30 -9.40 -12.11
CA MET A 374 -18.99 -9.69 -10.84
C MET A 374 -20.33 -8.95 -10.69
N TYR A 375 -20.41 -7.69 -11.12
CA TYR A 375 -21.56 -6.81 -10.82
C TYR A 375 -22.33 -6.30 -12.04
N GLY A 376 -21.86 -6.60 -13.26
CA GLY A 376 -22.45 -6.12 -14.52
C GLY A 376 -22.25 -4.62 -14.79
N LYS A 377 -21.45 -3.92 -13.97
CA LYS A 377 -21.16 -2.49 -14.12
C LYS A 377 -19.85 -2.10 -13.43
N ASN A 378 -19.23 -1.03 -13.89
CA ASN A 378 -18.14 -0.36 -13.19
C ASN A 378 -18.70 0.65 -12.18
N ARG A 379 -17.93 0.92 -11.12
CA ARG A 379 -18.30 1.86 -10.04
C ARG A 379 -17.08 2.71 -9.65
N PRO A 380 -17.29 3.85 -8.96
CA PRO A 380 -16.18 4.74 -8.57
C PRO A 380 -14.99 3.97 -8.00
N THR A 381 -13.83 4.14 -8.63
CA THR A 381 -12.60 3.44 -8.30
C THR A 381 -11.50 4.45 -8.01
N TYR A 382 -10.90 4.32 -6.84
CA TYR A 382 -9.73 5.06 -6.39
C TYR A 382 -8.45 4.29 -6.70
N GLU A 383 -7.46 4.99 -7.23
CA GLU A 383 -6.07 4.58 -7.22
C GLU A 383 -5.19 5.73 -6.71
N SER A 384 -4.22 5.40 -5.86
CA SER A 384 -3.29 6.39 -5.29
C SER A 384 -2.26 6.87 -6.32
N ALA A 385 -2.17 8.19 -6.52
CA ALA A 385 -1.11 8.83 -7.31
C ALA A 385 -0.18 9.64 -6.41
N SER A 386 1.12 9.33 -6.43
CA SER A 386 2.11 10.04 -5.61
C SER A 386 2.37 11.45 -6.14
N THR A 387 2.31 12.45 -5.25
CA THR A 387 2.71 13.84 -5.54
C THR A 387 4.05 14.21 -4.89
N ARG A 388 4.86 13.20 -4.48
CA ARG A 388 6.14 13.36 -3.76
C ARG A 388 7.25 14.14 -4.48
N LYS A 389 7.05 14.54 -5.73
CA LYS A 389 7.93 15.49 -6.45
C LYS A 389 7.72 16.94 -6.03
N PHE A 390 6.70 17.20 -5.21
CA PHE A 390 6.43 18.51 -4.63
C PHE A 390 6.75 18.49 -3.14
N LYS A 391 7.04 19.68 -2.59
CA LYS A 391 7.28 19.90 -1.17
C LYS A 391 6.10 19.36 -0.35
N GLN A 392 6.40 18.51 0.64
CA GLN A 392 5.38 17.84 1.47
C GLN A 392 4.28 17.12 0.66
N GLY A 393 4.57 16.71 -0.58
CA GLY A 393 3.63 16.03 -1.44
C GLY A 393 3.17 14.70 -0.82
N ARG A 394 1.85 14.54 -0.70
CA ARG A 394 1.18 13.31 -0.26
C ARG A 394 0.70 12.53 -1.49
N THR A 395 -0.62 12.46 -1.66
CA THR A 395 -1.27 11.73 -2.75
C THR A 395 -2.34 12.58 -3.43
N GLU A 396 -2.54 12.34 -4.71
CA GLU A 396 -3.73 12.67 -5.49
C GLU A 396 -4.49 11.37 -5.81
N THR A 397 -5.72 11.47 -6.30
CA THR A 397 -6.52 10.35 -6.80
C THR A 397 -6.37 10.21 -8.31
N THR A 398 -6.04 9.01 -8.78
CA THR A 398 -6.38 8.56 -10.12
C THR A 398 -7.77 7.94 -10.09
N ARG A 399 -8.68 8.46 -10.90
CA ARG A 399 -10.02 7.88 -11.10
C ARG A 399 -9.94 6.87 -12.24
N THR A 400 -9.90 5.58 -11.92
CA THR A 400 -9.65 4.52 -12.91
C THR A 400 -10.79 4.37 -13.92
N VAL A 401 -12.04 4.61 -13.50
CA VAL A 401 -13.20 4.48 -14.40
C VAL A 401 -13.27 5.65 -15.37
N SER A 402 -13.13 5.33 -16.65
CA SER A 402 -13.35 6.21 -17.80
C SER A 402 -14.33 5.59 -18.79
N ASP A 403 -14.85 6.38 -19.72
CA ASP A 403 -15.63 5.89 -20.86
C ASP A 403 -14.90 4.75 -21.60
N ASP A 404 -13.59 4.91 -21.81
CA ASP A 404 -12.75 3.92 -22.48
C ASP A 404 -12.68 2.60 -21.67
N SER A 405 -12.57 2.68 -20.34
CA SER A 405 -12.55 1.48 -19.48
C SER A 405 -13.89 0.74 -19.48
N VAL A 406 -15.01 1.48 -19.48
CA VAL A 406 -16.36 0.89 -19.54
C VAL A 406 -16.62 0.27 -20.91
N ALA A 407 -16.21 0.95 -21.98
CA ALA A 407 -16.32 0.42 -23.34
C ALA A 407 -15.52 -0.89 -23.50
N PHE A 408 -14.28 -0.93 -22.98
CA PHE A 408 -13.49 -2.16 -22.92
C PHE A 408 -14.20 -3.27 -22.14
N CYS A 409 -14.64 -3.02 -20.91
CA CYS A 409 -15.28 -4.05 -20.08
C CYS A 409 -16.55 -4.62 -20.74
N LYS A 410 -17.37 -3.74 -21.34
CA LYS A 410 -18.57 -4.16 -22.09
C LYS A 410 -18.22 -5.00 -23.31
N ALA A 411 -17.29 -4.54 -24.14
CA ALA A 411 -16.86 -5.26 -25.34
C ALA A 411 -16.27 -6.63 -25.02
N HIS A 412 -15.42 -6.71 -23.99
CA HIS A 412 -14.79 -7.96 -23.58
C HIS A 412 -15.81 -9.00 -23.07
N CYS A 413 -16.91 -8.55 -22.46
CA CYS A 413 -17.98 -9.42 -21.99
C CYS A 413 -19.08 -9.69 -23.02
N ASP A 414 -18.99 -9.13 -24.23
CA ASP A 414 -19.97 -9.34 -25.31
C ASP A 414 -19.37 -10.25 -26.40
N PRO A 415 -19.85 -11.50 -26.54
CA PRO A 415 -19.33 -12.44 -27.54
C PRO A 415 -19.59 -11.99 -28.99
N ALA A 416 -20.47 -11.00 -29.23
CA ALA A 416 -20.71 -10.44 -30.55
C ALA A 416 -19.61 -9.46 -30.99
N VAL A 417 -18.78 -8.95 -30.07
CA VAL A 417 -17.73 -7.98 -30.40
C VAL A 417 -16.45 -8.71 -30.85
N PRO A 418 -15.91 -8.41 -32.06
CA PRO A 418 -14.68 -9.05 -32.53
C PRO A 418 -13.47 -8.82 -31.62
N ARG A 419 -12.53 -9.78 -31.63
CA ARG A 419 -11.27 -9.70 -30.85
C ARG A 419 -10.53 -8.40 -31.10
N GLU A 420 -10.38 -8.02 -32.37
CA GLU A 420 -9.62 -6.85 -32.80
C GLU A 420 -10.20 -5.56 -32.24
N GLU A 421 -11.54 -5.44 -32.21
CA GLU A 421 -12.20 -4.27 -31.63
C GLU A 421 -12.05 -4.25 -30.10
N THR A 422 -12.20 -5.41 -29.44
CA THR A 422 -11.96 -5.54 -28.00
C THR A 422 -10.52 -5.15 -27.63
N ALA A 423 -9.54 -5.62 -28.40
CA ALA A 423 -8.13 -5.26 -28.21
C ALA A 423 -7.89 -3.76 -28.40
N LYS A 424 -8.50 -3.14 -29.43
CA LYS A 424 -8.43 -1.70 -29.66
C LYS A 424 -9.03 -0.89 -28.49
N LEU A 425 -10.20 -1.29 -27.98
CA LEU A 425 -10.85 -0.66 -26.83
C LEU A 425 -10.01 -0.81 -25.56
N PHE A 426 -9.40 -1.99 -25.35
CA PHE A 426 -8.45 -2.20 -24.26
C PHE A 426 -7.28 -1.21 -24.34
N ARG A 427 -6.68 -1.01 -25.52
CA ARG A 427 -5.60 -0.02 -25.71
C ARG A 427 -6.05 1.41 -25.42
N ALA A 428 -7.27 1.79 -25.82
CA ALA A 428 -7.83 3.09 -25.50
C ALA A 428 -7.96 3.28 -23.98
N ALA A 429 -8.44 2.26 -23.27
CA ALA A 429 -8.57 2.28 -21.81
C ALA A 429 -7.20 2.42 -21.11
N LEU A 430 -6.17 1.72 -21.58
CA LEU A 430 -4.80 1.87 -21.07
C LEU A 430 -4.25 3.28 -21.29
N ALA A 431 -4.50 3.88 -22.45
CA ALA A 431 -4.06 5.23 -22.76
C ALA A 431 -4.78 6.28 -21.89
N ALA A 432 -6.08 6.12 -21.68
CA ALA A 432 -6.87 6.98 -20.80
C ALA A 432 -6.37 6.93 -19.35
N HIS A 433 -6.14 5.73 -18.82
CA HIS A 433 -5.59 5.53 -17.47
C HIS A 433 -4.18 6.14 -17.34
N THR A 434 -3.28 5.80 -18.26
CA THR A 434 -1.89 6.31 -18.26
C THR A 434 -1.85 7.83 -18.29
N LYS A 435 -2.73 8.45 -19.09
CA LYS A 435 -2.86 9.92 -19.11
C LYS A 435 -3.36 10.46 -17.76
N TYR A 436 -4.38 9.84 -17.17
CA TYR A 436 -4.95 10.35 -15.92
C TYR A 436 -3.94 10.27 -14.78
N ILE A 437 -3.26 9.14 -14.59
CA ILE A 437 -2.27 8.98 -13.51
C ILE A 437 -1.07 9.92 -13.69
N ALA A 438 -0.65 10.19 -14.93
CA ALA A 438 0.39 11.19 -15.21
C ALA A 438 -0.04 12.60 -14.78
N ASP A 439 -1.27 13.00 -15.12
CA ASP A 439 -1.83 14.28 -14.71
C ASP A 439 -2.01 14.35 -13.17
N ALA A 440 -2.56 13.31 -12.55
CA ALA A 440 -2.76 13.22 -11.10
C ALA A 440 -1.43 13.34 -10.34
N SER A 441 -0.39 12.65 -10.82
CA SER A 441 0.93 12.68 -10.21
C SER A 441 1.55 14.08 -10.22
N ILE A 442 1.23 14.95 -11.19
CA ILE A 442 1.66 16.37 -11.22
C ILE A 442 0.69 17.32 -10.49
N GLY A 443 -0.21 16.80 -9.64
CA GLY A 443 -1.17 17.61 -8.90
C GLY A 443 -2.32 18.15 -9.75
N LYS A 444 -2.55 17.59 -10.95
CA LYS A 444 -3.66 17.95 -11.84
C LYS A 444 -4.81 16.93 -11.79
N GLY A 445 -4.98 16.21 -10.69
CA GLY A 445 -6.20 15.45 -10.42
C GLY A 445 -7.35 16.39 -10.03
N VAL A 446 -8.54 15.83 -9.83
CA VAL A 446 -9.73 16.62 -9.46
C VAL A 446 -10.00 16.59 -7.96
N ASP A 447 -9.69 15.47 -7.31
CA ASP A 447 -10.16 15.16 -5.97
C ASP A 447 -9.55 16.08 -4.91
N ARG A 448 -8.21 16.24 -4.89
CA ARG A 448 -7.59 17.14 -3.90
C ARG A 448 -7.94 18.59 -4.14
N HIS A 449 -8.09 19.01 -5.40
CA HIS A 449 -8.46 20.39 -5.70
C HIS A 449 -9.90 20.69 -5.25
N LEU A 450 -10.88 19.86 -5.62
CA LEU A 450 -12.27 20.03 -5.19
C LEU A 450 -12.41 19.94 -3.66
N PHE A 451 -11.63 19.07 -3.01
CA PHE A 451 -11.53 19.01 -1.56
C PHE A 451 -10.97 20.32 -0.97
N GLY A 452 -9.85 20.84 -1.48
CA GLY A 452 -9.25 22.08 -1.02
C GLY A 452 -10.19 23.29 -1.15
N LEU A 453 -10.91 23.38 -2.27
CA LEU A 453 -11.94 24.40 -2.47
C LEU A 453 -13.08 24.26 -1.45
N LYS A 454 -13.49 23.03 -1.13
CA LYS A 454 -14.53 22.77 -0.12
C LYS A 454 -14.09 23.21 1.29
N GLN A 455 -12.81 23.04 1.64
CA GLN A 455 -12.26 23.48 2.92
C GLN A 455 -12.24 25.01 3.09
N LEU A 456 -12.42 25.77 2.01
CA LEU A 456 -12.41 27.23 2.01
C LEU A 456 -13.79 27.88 2.11
N ILE A 457 -14.85 27.07 2.18
CA ILE A 457 -16.20 27.54 2.47
C ILE A 457 -16.22 28.00 3.93
N GLN A 458 -16.53 29.28 4.15
CA GLN A 458 -16.55 29.85 5.49
C GLN A 458 -17.88 29.57 6.18
N LYS A 459 -17.87 29.60 7.53
CA LYS A 459 -19.09 29.44 8.32
C LYS A 459 -20.12 30.51 7.92
N GLY A 460 -21.33 30.07 7.55
CA GLY A 460 -22.41 30.95 7.13
C GLY A 460 -22.47 31.23 5.63
N GLU A 461 -21.46 30.82 4.84
CA GLU A 461 -21.55 30.85 3.39
C GLU A 461 -22.43 29.71 2.87
N LYS A 462 -23.13 29.98 1.76
CA LYS A 462 -23.87 28.95 1.05
C LYS A 462 -22.89 27.90 0.49
N VAL A 463 -23.21 26.62 0.68
CA VAL A 463 -22.48 25.53 0.05
C VAL A 463 -22.73 25.57 -1.47
N PRO A 464 -21.69 25.60 -2.31
CA PRO A 464 -21.87 25.60 -3.76
C PRO A 464 -22.66 24.38 -4.27
N ALA A 465 -23.49 24.59 -5.30
CA ALA A 465 -24.39 23.54 -5.82
C ALA A 465 -23.64 22.29 -6.29
N LEU A 466 -22.39 22.43 -6.70
CA LEU A 466 -21.49 21.32 -7.03
C LEU A 466 -21.39 20.27 -5.90
N TYR A 467 -21.30 20.73 -4.64
CA TYR A 467 -21.13 19.86 -3.48
C TYR A 467 -22.45 19.27 -2.96
N GLU A 468 -23.58 19.84 -3.39
CA GLU A 468 -24.93 19.37 -3.08
C GLU A 468 -25.43 18.34 -4.12
N ASP A 469 -24.81 18.30 -5.31
CA ASP A 469 -25.13 17.31 -6.34
C ASP A 469 -24.86 15.89 -5.84
N PRO A 470 -25.84 14.97 -5.87
CA PRO A 470 -25.64 13.58 -5.45
C PRO A 470 -24.46 12.88 -6.16
N ALA A 471 -24.13 13.27 -7.38
CA ALA A 471 -22.98 12.72 -8.10
C ALA A 471 -21.63 13.07 -7.44
N TYR A 472 -21.53 14.17 -6.68
CA TYR A 472 -20.32 14.50 -5.92
C TYR A 472 -20.08 13.50 -4.80
N GLY A 473 -21.11 13.19 -4.02
CA GLY A 473 -21.03 12.15 -2.98
C GLY A 473 -20.78 10.76 -3.56
N TYR A 474 -21.55 10.38 -4.59
CA TYR A 474 -21.43 9.06 -5.22
C TYR A 474 -20.06 8.86 -5.87
N SER A 475 -19.57 9.83 -6.65
CA SER A 475 -18.32 9.66 -7.40
C SER A 475 -17.07 9.69 -6.52
N GLY A 476 -17.19 10.07 -5.25
CA GLY A 476 -16.15 9.94 -4.22
C GLY A 476 -16.35 8.76 -3.27
N SER A 477 -17.41 7.96 -3.45
CA SER A 477 -17.67 6.74 -2.67
C SER A 477 -16.95 5.56 -3.32
N TRP A 478 -15.71 5.30 -2.89
CA TRP A 478 -14.81 4.37 -3.56
C TRP A 478 -15.19 2.89 -3.34
N TYR A 479 -16.01 2.33 -4.23
CA TYR A 479 -16.37 0.90 -4.25
C TYR A 479 -15.17 -0.01 -4.52
N LEU A 480 -14.15 0.52 -5.18
CA LEU A 480 -12.84 -0.10 -5.31
C LEU A 480 -11.80 0.91 -4.82
N SER A 481 -11.09 0.57 -3.75
CA SER A 481 -9.91 1.30 -3.28
C SER A 481 -8.68 0.50 -3.61
N THR A 482 -7.83 1.04 -4.49
CA THR A 482 -6.70 0.31 -5.07
C THR A 482 -5.40 1.09 -4.90
N SER A 483 -4.29 0.36 -4.89
CA SER A 483 -2.94 0.92 -4.82
C SER A 483 -1.94 -0.13 -5.29
N GLN A 484 -0.75 0.32 -5.64
CA GLN A 484 0.34 -0.50 -6.14
C GLN A 484 1.62 -0.31 -5.33
N LEU A 485 2.19 -1.41 -4.83
CA LEU A 485 3.51 -1.43 -4.18
C LEU A 485 4.23 -2.76 -4.47
N SER A 486 4.98 -2.83 -5.56
CA SER A 486 5.73 -4.04 -5.96
C SER A 486 7.10 -4.13 -5.31
N SER A 487 7.40 -5.30 -4.72
CA SER A 487 8.75 -5.72 -4.40
C SER A 487 8.93 -7.21 -4.71
N GLU A 488 10.10 -7.55 -5.28
CA GLU A 488 10.51 -8.94 -5.48
C GLU A 488 10.91 -9.64 -4.16
N TYR A 489 10.89 -8.92 -3.03
CA TYR A 489 11.14 -9.45 -1.69
C TYR A 489 9.86 -9.65 -0.86
N PHE A 490 8.70 -9.26 -1.39
CA PHE A 490 7.42 -9.38 -0.68
C PHE A 490 6.58 -10.51 -1.26
N ASN A 491 5.73 -11.08 -0.40
CA ASN A 491 4.75 -12.13 -0.72
C ASN A 491 3.31 -11.67 -0.41
N GLY A 492 3.11 -10.43 -0.03
CA GLY A 492 1.80 -9.88 0.33
C GLY A 492 1.92 -8.42 0.72
N TYR A 493 0.90 -7.64 0.43
CA TYR A 493 0.64 -6.37 1.09
C TYR A 493 -0.86 -6.07 1.01
N GLY A 494 -1.41 -5.31 1.95
CA GLY A 494 -2.84 -5.07 2.00
C GLY A 494 -3.31 -4.11 3.07
N TRP A 495 -4.59 -3.74 2.98
CA TRP A 495 -5.38 -2.95 3.93
C TRP A 495 -6.88 -3.23 3.69
N SER A 496 -7.77 -2.61 4.48
CA SER A 496 -9.22 -2.83 4.37
C SER A 496 -9.90 -2.11 3.20
N GLN A 497 -11.19 -2.38 2.98
CA GLN A 497 -12.06 -1.49 2.20
C GLN A 497 -12.23 -0.12 2.88
N VAL A 498 -12.51 0.92 2.10
CA VAL A 498 -12.72 2.30 2.59
C VAL A 498 -14.19 2.70 2.74
N ILE A 499 -15.10 1.89 2.20
CA ILE A 499 -16.56 1.96 2.44
C ILE A 499 -17.08 0.54 2.61
N ASP A 500 -18.17 0.36 3.36
CA ASP A 500 -18.69 -0.97 3.68
C ASP A 500 -19.17 -1.74 2.43
N ASP A 501 -19.66 -1.03 1.41
CA ASP A 501 -20.09 -1.60 0.13
C ASP A 501 -18.95 -1.81 -0.88
N GLY A 502 -17.69 -1.67 -0.45
CA GLY A 502 -16.52 -1.66 -1.32
C GLY A 502 -15.48 -2.74 -1.02
N PHE A 503 -14.46 -2.77 -1.87
CA PHE A 503 -13.28 -3.64 -1.75
C PHE A 503 -12.01 -2.79 -1.57
N GLY A 504 -11.14 -3.22 -0.66
CA GLY A 504 -9.72 -2.89 -0.66
C GLY A 504 -8.98 -3.88 -1.55
N ILE A 505 -8.31 -3.42 -2.60
CA ILE A 505 -7.54 -4.26 -3.52
C ILE A 505 -6.12 -3.72 -3.64
N ALA A 506 -5.24 -4.30 -2.83
CA ALA A 506 -3.81 -4.06 -2.88
C ALA A 506 -3.18 -4.99 -3.92
N TYR A 507 -2.37 -4.47 -4.86
CA TYR A 507 -1.74 -5.32 -5.87
C TYR A 507 -0.24 -5.12 -6.09
N MET A 508 0.44 -6.22 -6.35
CA MET A 508 1.85 -6.26 -6.72
C MET A 508 2.01 -6.80 -8.14
N ILE A 509 2.88 -6.14 -8.88
CA ILE A 509 3.25 -6.45 -10.25
C ILE A 509 4.75 -6.81 -10.26
N ASN A 510 5.04 -8.10 -10.11
CA ASN A 510 6.41 -8.62 -10.13
C ASN A 510 6.78 -9.09 -11.54
N GLU A 511 8.03 -9.51 -11.74
CA GLU A 511 8.53 -9.90 -13.08
C GLU A 511 7.66 -10.96 -13.75
N ASN A 512 7.34 -12.04 -13.01
CA ASN A 512 6.66 -13.21 -13.54
C ASN A 512 5.34 -13.55 -12.81
N SER A 513 4.86 -12.68 -11.93
CA SER A 513 3.63 -12.91 -11.18
C SER A 513 2.88 -11.60 -10.91
N LEU A 514 1.57 -11.73 -10.73
CA LEU A 514 0.71 -10.70 -10.14
C LEU A 514 0.22 -11.20 -8.79
N GLN A 515 -0.04 -10.31 -7.86
CA GLN A 515 -0.68 -10.65 -6.61
C GLN A 515 -1.71 -9.61 -6.23
N PHE A 516 -2.86 -10.05 -5.74
CA PHE A 516 -3.91 -9.20 -5.21
C PHE A 516 -4.25 -9.64 -3.79
N ASN A 517 -4.25 -8.71 -2.84
CA ASN A 517 -4.87 -8.89 -1.53
C ASN A 517 -6.22 -8.16 -1.56
N ILE A 518 -7.29 -8.91 -1.32
CA ILE A 518 -8.66 -8.49 -1.53
C ILE A 518 -9.37 -8.54 -0.19
N VAL A 519 -9.86 -7.39 0.27
CA VAL A 519 -10.56 -7.25 1.54
C VAL A 519 -11.91 -6.58 1.32
N CYS A 520 -12.95 -7.10 1.98
CA CYS A 520 -14.29 -6.49 2.00
C CYS A 520 -15.07 -6.89 3.26
N LYS A 521 -16.22 -6.25 3.49
CA LYS A 521 -17.18 -6.66 4.53
C LYS A 521 -18.26 -7.58 3.95
N LYS A 522 -17.95 -8.88 3.87
CA LYS A 522 -18.89 -9.94 3.44
C LYS A 522 -19.51 -9.72 2.05
N LEU A 523 -18.73 -9.22 1.09
CA LEU A 523 -19.16 -8.99 -0.29
C LEU A 523 -18.76 -10.12 -1.26
N GLY A 524 -17.97 -11.09 -0.80
CA GLY A 524 -17.49 -12.22 -1.61
C GLY A 524 -16.07 -12.00 -2.14
N ALA A 525 -15.09 -11.88 -1.24
CA ALA A 525 -13.67 -11.76 -1.60
C ALA A 525 -13.18 -12.92 -2.49
N ASP A 526 -13.68 -14.14 -2.26
CA ASP A 526 -13.37 -15.32 -3.09
C ASP A 526 -13.86 -15.19 -4.54
N ARG A 527 -15.06 -14.61 -4.74
CA ARG A 527 -15.61 -14.38 -6.07
C ARG A 527 -14.81 -13.30 -6.81
N MET A 528 -14.45 -12.22 -6.12
CA MET A 528 -13.56 -11.20 -6.67
C MET A 528 -12.19 -11.79 -7.06
N SER A 529 -11.61 -12.65 -6.21
CA SER A 529 -10.36 -13.36 -6.49
C SER A 529 -10.46 -14.20 -7.77
N PHE A 530 -11.55 -14.95 -7.91
CA PHE A 530 -11.83 -15.75 -9.11
C PHE A 530 -11.88 -14.88 -10.38
N TYR A 531 -12.66 -13.79 -10.36
CA TYR A 531 -12.78 -12.91 -11.53
C TYR A 531 -11.50 -12.15 -11.86
N LEU A 532 -10.65 -11.82 -10.87
CA LEU A 532 -9.33 -11.25 -11.13
C LEU A 532 -8.42 -12.26 -11.85
N ASN A 533 -8.46 -13.53 -11.46
CA ASN A 533 -7.73 -14.59 -12.13
C ASN A 533 -8.22 -14.80 -13.57
N GLU A 534 -9.55 -14.87 -13.77
CA GLU A 534 -10.14 -14.96 -15.11
C GLU A 534 -9.76 -13.76 -15.98
N ALA A 535 -9.93 -12.54 -15.49
CA ALA A 535 -9.60 -11.32 -16.22
C ALA A 535 -8.13 -11.32 -16.66
N ALA A 536 -7.20 -11.75 -15.80
CA ALA A 536 -5.79 -11.89 -16.15
C ALA A 536 -5.58 -12.90 -17.30
N CYS A 537 -6.15 -14.10 -17.20
CA CYS A 537 -6.07 -15.11 -18.27
C CYS A 537 -6.66 -14.61 -19.59
N GLU A 538 -7.87 -14.06 -19.56
CA GLU A 538 -8.59 -13.63 -20.77
C GLU A 538 -7.90 -12.45 -21.46
N VAL A 539 -7.41 -11.45 -20.72
CA VAL A 539 -6.71 -10.30 -21.32
C VAL A 539 -5.32 -10.71 -21.85
N ARG A 540 -4.66 -11.70 -21.24
CA ARG A 540 -3.46 -12.32 -21.86
C ARG A 540 -3.84 -12.93 -23.21
N ASP A 541 -4.89 -13.73 -23.25
CA ASP A 541 -5.31 -14.46 -24.46
C ASP A 541 -5.81 -13.51 -25.56
N LEU A 542 -6.42 -12.38 -25.18
CA LEU A 542 -6.78 -11.28 -26.09
C LEU A 542 -5.57 -10.74 -26.88
N LEU A 543 -4.40 -10.65 -26.24
CA LEU A 543 -3.21 -9.97 -26.77
C LEU A 543 -2.13 -10.90 -27.34
N MET A 544 -2.16 -12.18 -26.97
CA MET A 544 -1.17 -13.16 -27.44
C MET A 544 -1.09 -13.30 -28.96
N PRO A 545 -2.22 -13.34 -29.72
CA PRO A 545 -2.17 -13.43 -31.17
C PRO A 545 -1.34 -12.31 -31.82
N ASP A 546 -1.50 -11.08 -31.33
CA ASP A 546 -0.77 -9.92 -31.85
C ASP A 546 0.74 -10.03 -31.56
N LEU A 547 1.11 -10.52 -30.37
CA LEU A 547 2.50 -10.71 -29.99
C LEU A 547 3.17 -11.81 -30.82
N LEU A 548 2.47 -12.92 -31.08
CA LEU A 548 2.98 -14.03 -31.88
C LEU A 548 3.19 -13.60 -33.35
N ALA A 549 2.21 -12.90 -33.93
CA ALA A 549 2.33 -12.36 -35.30
C ALA A 549 3.50 -11.37 -35.45
N GLN A 550 3.77 -10.56 -34.42
CA GLN A 550 4.94 -9.67 -34.41
C GLN A 550 6.27 -10.44 -34.36
N GLN A 551 6.33 -11.54 -33.61
CA GLN A 551 7.52 -12.37 -33.52
C GLN A 551 7.81 -13.13 -34.82
N GLU A 552 6.77 -13.59 -35.52
CA GLU A 552 6.91 -14.22 -36.84
C GLU A 552 7.42 -13.22 -37.86
N LYS A 553 6.87 -12.00 -37.91
CA LYS A 553 7.35 -10.92 -38.77
C LYS A 553 8.79 -10.50 -38.49
N ALA A 554 9.29 -10.65 -37.26
CA ALA A 554 10.66 -10.32 -36.90
C ALA A 554 11.68 -11.44 -37.22
N LYS A 555 11.20 -12.65 -37.56
CA LYS A 555 12.03 -13.77 -38.02
C LYS A 555 12.20 -13.80 -39.54
N LEU A 556 11.28 -13.16 -40.25
CA LEU A 556 11.35 -12.86 -41.69
C LEU A 556 12.18 -11.59 -41.88
#